data_AF-A0A7L6A9B6-F1
#
_entry.id   AF-A0A7L6A9B6-F1
#
_cell.length_a   1.000
_cell.length_b   1.000
_cell.length_c   1.000
_cell.angle_alpha   90.00
_cell.angle_beta   90.00
_cell.angle_gamma   90.00
#
_symmetry.space_group_name_H-M   'P 1'
#
loop_
_entity.id
_entity.type
_entity.pdbx_description
1 polymer ?
#
loop_
_entity_poly.entity_id
_entity_poly.type
_entity_poly.pdbx_seq_one_letter_code
_entity_poly.pdbx_strand_id
1 'polypeptide(L)'
;MIVRGRPVGGPVIATKGRLTATGLSICGRAFIMRPSYPQYDPPERGVSDPLGETHEIPLMILAGALMASVFSLPVLAQNAQDRELARTLCADQSGSAFKICVNQQLRNLDCASAGNRQQCEMRKQAARQCAGLFGWDFRQCAQAVIPQLDCSTLRAGERRQCELNQTANTVCGNKSGEEHMNCLRRHFSSQ
;
A
#
# COMPACT_ATOMS: atom_id res chain seq x y z
N MET A 1 -56.35 10.46 -23.93
CA MET A 1 -56.58 9.02 -23.76
C MET A 1 -55.37 8.38 -23.10
N ILE A 2 -55.63 7.59 -22.04
CA ILE A 2 -54.77 6.61 -21.36
C ILE A 2 -53.65 7.14 -20.45
N VAL A 3 -54.02 7.21 -19.17
CA VAL A 3 -53.17 7.20 -17.95
C VAL A 3 -52.82 5.74 -17.63
N ARG A 4 -51.53 5.41 -17.41
CA ARG A 4 -50.98 4.30 -16.59
C ARG A 4 -49.49 4.63 -16.35
N GLY A 5 -48.88 4.69 -15.17
CA GLY A 5 -49.13 4.20 -13.82
C GLY A 5 -47.79 3.63 -13.32
N ARG A 6 -47.06 4.34 -12.44
CA ARG A 6 -45.86 3.79 -11.77
C ARG A 6 -46.32 2.83 -10.67
N PRO A 7 -45.87 1.57 -10.62
CA PRO A 7 -46.12 0.73 -9.47
C PRO A 7 -45.21 1.13 -8.31
N VAL A 8 -45.84 1.28 -7.16
CA VAL A 8 -45.23 1.35 -5.82
C VAL A 8 -45.27 -0.06 -5.25
N GLY A 9 -44.17 -0.53 -4.65
CA GLY A 9 -44.07 -1.78 -3.88
C GLY A 9 -42.59 -2.04 -3.63
N GLY A 10 -42.04 -1.93 -2.42
CA GLY A 10 -42.43 -2.58 -1.17
C GLY A 10 -41.25 -3.50 -0.76
N PRO A 11 -40.80 -3.55 0.50
CA PRO A 11 -39.61 -4.31 0.89
C PRO A 11 -39.92 -5.81 0.96
N VAL A 12 -39.05 -6.66 0.41
CA VAL A 12 -39.13 -8.11 0.58
C VAL A 12 -38.42 -8.51 1.87
N ILE A 13 -39.22 -8.95 2.85
CA ILE A 13 -38.79 -9.44 4.16
C ILE A 13 -38.54 -10.95 4.09
N ALA A 14 -37.38 -11.34 4.62
CA ALA A 14 -37.00 -12.60 5.29
C ALA A 14 -37.59 -13.94 4.81
N THR A 15 -36.73 -14.77 4.22
CA THR A 15 -36.83 -16.22 4.35
C THR A 15 -36.16 -16.68 5.65
N LYS A 16 -37.00 -17.20 6.54
CA LYS A 16 -36.65 -17.83 7.82
C LYS A 16 -36.03 -19.22 7.55
N GLY A 17 -34.72 -19.26 7.39
CA GLY A 17 -33.93 -20.49 7.34
C GLY A 17 -33.57 -20.97 8.74
N ARG A 18 -34.20 -22.07 9.14
CA ARG A 18 -34.06 -22.83 10.38
C ARG A 18 -32.58 -23.06 10.77
N LEU A 19 -32.13 -22.44 11.86
CA LEU A 19 -30.89 -22.83 12.56
C LEU A 19 -31.13 -24.16 13.27
N THR A 20 -30.64 -25.25 12.71
CA THR A 20 -30.29 -26.44 13.49
C THR A 20 -28.91 -26.24 14.06
N ALA A 21 -28.84 -26.15 15.38
CA ALA A 21 -27.62 -26.19 16.15
C ALA A 21 -26.92 -27.53 15.91
N THR A 22 -25.71 -27.47 15.37
CA THR A 22 -24.68 -28.47 15.65
C THR A 22 -23.38 -27.70 15.71
N GLY A 23 -22.94 -27.46 16.95
CA GLY A 23 -21.68 -26.82 17.22
C GLY A 23 -20.54 -27.64 16.65
N LEU A 24 -19.70 -26.97 15.88
CA LEU A 24 -18.26 -27.17 15.93
C LEU A 24 -17.63 -25.84 15.52
N SER A 25 -17.44 -24.98 16.53
CA SER A 25 -16.58 -23.82 16.41
C SER A 25 -15.14 -24.34 16.28
N ILE A 26 -14.73 -24.59 15.04
CA ILE A 26 -13.32 -24.68 14.70
C ILE A 26 -12.96 -23.30 14.15
N CYS A 27 -12.65 -22.38 15.07
CA CYS A 27 -11.80 -21.26 14.72
C CYS A 27 -10.47 -21.87 14.24
N GLY A 28 -10.35 -22.09 12.93
CA GLY A 28 -9.09 -22.38 12.29
C GLY A 28 -8.17 -21.19 12.54
N ARG A 29 -7.38 -21.29 13.61
CA ARG A 29 -6.19 -20.46 13.81
C ARG A 29 -5.38 -20.60 12.53
N ALA A 30 -5.34 -19.55 11.73
CA ALA A 30 -4.30 -19.39 10.74
C ALA A 30 -2.99 -19.47 11.51
N PHE A 31 -2.31 -20.61 11.40
CA PHE A 31 -0.98 -20.82 11.91
C PHE A 31 -0.07 -19.96 11.03
N ILE A 32 0.08 -18.69 11.39
CA ILE A 32 1.17 -17.86 10.87
C ILE A 32 2.43 -18.55 11.38
N MET A 33 3.11 -19.27 10.49
CA MET A 33 4.42 -19.84 10.74
C MET A 33 5.35 -18.64 10.95
N ARG A 34 5.56 -18.26 12.21
CA ARG A 34 6.55 -17.28 12.61
C ARG A 34 7.92 -17.86 12.25
N PRO A 35 8.75 -17.18 11.43
CA PRO A 35 10.15 -17.55 11.34
C PRO A 35 10.79 -17.35 12.72
N SER A 36 11.35 -18.42 13.27
CA SER A 36 12.20 -18.38 14.45
C SER A 36 13.49 -17.67 14.09
N TYR A 37 13.58 -16.37 14.36
CA TYR A 37 14.86 -15.68 14.37
C TYR A 37 15.62 -16.08 15.64
N PRO A 38 16.94 -16.33 15.58
CA PRO A 38 17.73 -16.52 16.79
C PRO A 38 17.67 -15.24 17.64
N GLN A 39 17.28 -15.42 18.90
CA GLN A 39 17.30 -14.40 19.93
C GLN A 39 18.77 -14.00 20.15
N TYR A 40 19.16 -12.82 19.69
CA TYR A 40 20.43 -12.21 20.11
C TYR A 40 20.17 -11.52 21.45
N ASP A 41 20.64 -12.13 22.53
CA ASP A 41 20.70 -11.48 23.84
C ASP A 41 21.72 -10.32 23.76
N PRO A 42 21.31 -9.08 24.03
CA PRO A 42 22.26 -7.98 24.11
C PRO A 42 23.16 -8.18 25.35
N PRO A 43 24.47 -7.91 25.26
CA PRO A 43 25.35 -7.98 26.42
C PRO A 43 24.89 -6.96 27.47
N GLU A 44 24.82 -7.43 28.72
CA GLU A 44 24.49 -6.66 29.90
C GLU A 44 25.32 -5.37 29.95
N ARG A 45 24.65 -4.24 29.77
CA ARG A 45 25.25 -2.94 30.07
C ARG A 45 25.35 -2.83 31.58
N GLY A 46 26.56 -3.10 32.09
CA GLY A 46 26.95 -2.74 33.44
C GLY A 46 26.59 -1.27 33.68
N VAL A 47 25.68 -1.05 34.63
CA VAL A 47 25.42 0.26 35.23
C VAL A 47 26.71 0.64 35.95
N SER A 48 27.49 1.50 35.31
CA SER A 48 28.56 2.24 35.97
C SER A 48 27.97 3.62 36.27
N ASP A 49 27.58 3.84 37.51
CA ASP A 49 27.55 5.20 38.05
C ASP A 49 28.94 5.82 37.88
N PRO A 50 29.06 7.09 37.50
CA PRO A 50 30.14 7.90 38.00
C PRO A 50 29.55 9.03 38.82
N LEU A 51 29.75 8.89 40.13
CA LEU A 51 30.00 10.01 41.01
C LEU A 51 30.95 11.00 40.33
N GLY A 52 30.67 12.27 40.56
CA GLY A 52 31.18 13.38 39.78
C GLY A 52 32.69 13.44 39.68
N GLU A 53 33.15 13.96 38.56
CA GLU A 53 34.38 14.71 38.50
C GLU A 53 34.28 15.70 37.34
N THR A 54 34.46 16.97 37.66
CA THR A 54 34.57 18.09 36.73
C THR A 54 35.81 17.91 35.87
N HIS A 55 35.65 17.49 34.62
CA HIS A 55 36.72 17.53 33.62
C HIS A 55 36.18 18.02 32.28
N GLU A 56 36.85 19.03 31.75
CA GLU A 56 36.58 19.73 30.49
C GLU A 56 36.27 18.78 29.34
N ILE A 57 35.01 18.75 28.90
CA ILE A 57 34.58 17.95 27.75
C ILE A 57 35.02 18.68 26.48
N PRO A 58 35.91 18.12 25.65
CA PRO A 58 36.32 18.76 24.41
C PRO A 58 35.10 18.89 23.49
N LEU A 59 34.81 20.13 23.09
CA LEU A 59 33.74 20.55 22.15
C LEU A 59 33.56 19.64 20.91
N MET A 60 34.61 18.91 20.53
CA MET A 60 34.64 17.95 19.42
C MET A 60 33.67 16.76 19.59
N ILE A 61 33.37 16.32 20.82
CA ILE A 61 32.46 15.17 21.05
C ILE A 61 30.99 15.61 20.95
N LEU A 62 30.66 16.83 21.39
CA LEU A 62 29.32 17.41 21.22
C LEU A 62 28.99 17.69 19.75
N ALA A 63 29.98 18.09 18.94
CA ALA A 63 29.81 18.25 17.49
C ALA A 63 29.49 16.93 16.77
N GLY A 64 30.09 15.81 17.20
CA GLY A 64 29.84 14.48 16.61
C GLY A 64 28.41 13.96 16.85
N ALA A 65 27.87 14.17 18.05
CA ALA A 65 26.51 13.73 18.40
C ALA A 65 25.42 14.58 17.71
N LEU A 66 25.66 15.88 17.50
CA LEU A 66 24.75 16.75 16.76
C LEU A 66 24.72 16.44 15.25
N MET A 67 25.84 15.99 14.66
CA MET A 67 25.85 15.61 13.24
C MET A 67 25.12 14.29 12.99
N ALA A 68 25.07 13.37 13.95
CA ALA A 68 24.34 12.10 13.81
C ALA A 68 22.80 12.27 13.89
N SER A 69 22.30 13.30 14.57
CA SER A 69 20.86 13.54 14.75
C SER A 69 20.19 14.29 13.59
N VAL A 70 20.96 14.91 12.67
CA VAL A 70 20.41 15.60 11.49
C VAL A 70 19.98 14.62 10.39
N PHE A 71 20.57 13.42 10.32
CA PHE A 71 20.29 12.45 9.25
C PHE A 71 19.00 11.65 9.41
N SER A 72 18.36 11.65 10.59
CA SER A 72 17.15 10.86 10.88
C SER A 72 15.83 11.64 10.78
N LEU A 73 15.87 12.97 10.60
CA LEU A 73 14.69 13.83 10.41
C LEU A 73 13.98 13.77 9.03
N PRO A 74 14.59 13.39 7.89
CA PRO A 74 13.95 13.59 6.58
C PRO A 74 12.75 12.66 6.33
N VAL A 75 12.64 11.53 7.03
CA VAL A 75 11.56 10.54 6.81
C VAL A 75 10.20 11.03 7.33
N LEU A 76 10.17 11.71 8.49
CA LEU A 76 8.91 12.19 9.07
C LEU A 76 8.33 13.37 8.29
N ALA A 77 9.19 14.25 7.77
CA ALA A 77 8.78 15.40 6.97
C ALA A 77 8.14 14.98 5.63
N GLN A 78 8.69 13.94 4.98
CA GLN A 78 8.18 13.46 3.70
C GLN A 78 6.78 12.84 3.82
N ASN A 79 6.53 12.09 4.89
CA ASN A 79 5.21 11.49 5.15
C ASN A 79 4.12 12.53 5.39
N ALA A 80 4.45 13.65 6.06
CA ALA A 80 3.52 14.74 6.26
C ALA A 80 3.15 15.42 4.92
N GLN A 81 4.14 15.66 4.05
CA GLN A 81 3.94 16.24 2.72
C GLN A 81 3.11 15.34 1.81
N ASP A 82 3.41 14.04 1.75
CA ASP A 82 2.67 13.09 0.93
C ASP A 82 1.21 12.93 1.40
N ARG A 83 0.98 13.03 2.71
CA ARG A 83 -0.39 13.03 3.27
C ARG A 83 -1.17 14.28 2.93
N GLU A 84 -0.52 15.44 2.93
CA GLU A 84 -1.17 16.68 2.52
C GLU A 84 -1.51 16.65 1.03
N LEU A 85 -0.54 16.26 0.19
CA LEU A 85 -0.77 16.08 -1.24
C LEU A 85 -1.93 15.10 -1.51
N ALA A 86 -1.96 13.95 -0.84
CA ALA A 86 -3.06 12.99 -0.98
C ALA A 86 -4.43 13.58 -0.64
N ARG A 87 -4.52 14.47 0.37
CA ARG A 87 -5.77 15.17 0.70
C ARG A 87 -6.16 16.16 -0.39
N THR A 88 -5.20 16.95 -0.88
CA THR A 88 -5.44 17.89 -1.98
C THR A 88 -5.94 17.19 -3.23
N LEU A 89 -5.33 16.05 -3.60
CA LEU A 89 -5.73 15.25 -4.75
C LEU A 89 -7.13 14.63 -4.62
N CYS A 90 -7.63 14.50 -3.39
CA CYS A 90 -8.91 13.88 -3.08
C CYS A 90 -9.94 14.88 -2.55
N ALA A 91 -9.71 16.20 -2.69
CA ALA A 91 -10.51 17.25 -2.07
C ALA A 91 -11.98 17.24 -2.52
N ASP A 92 -12.25 16.79 -3.75
CA ASP A 92 -13.61 16.69 -4.30
C ASP A 92 -14.40 15.48 -3.77
N GLN A 93 -13.76 14.61 -2.99
CA GLN A 93 -14.38 13.42 -2.43
C GLN A 93 -14.83 13.66 -0.98
N SER A 94 -15.90 12.97 -0.57
CA SER A 94 -16.41 13.04 0.80
C SER A 94 -16.66 11.65 1.41
N GLY A 95 -16.83 11.61 2.73
CA GLY A 95 -17.20 10.39 3.45
C GLY A 95 -16.20 9.23 3.29
N SER A 96 -16.71 8.04 2.95
CA SER A 96 -15.90 6.84 2.72
C SER A 96 -15.05 6.94 1.46
N ALA A 97 -15.53 7.60 0.40
CA ALA A 97 -14.81 7.79 -0.85
C ALA A 97 -13.52 8.61 -0.64
N PHE A 98 -13.59 9.67 0.17
CA PHE A 98 -12.42 10.46 0.57
C PHE A 98 -11.34 9.59 1.21
N LYS A 99 -11.72 8.76 2.19
CA LYS A 99 -10.78 7.86 2.89
C LYS A 99 -10.15 6.84 1.94
N ILE A 100 -10.93 6.26 1.02
CA ILE A 100 -10.43 5.32 0.02
C ILE A 100 -9.43 6.00 -0.92
N CYS A 101 -9.77 7.20 -1.41
CA CYS A 101 -8.90 8.00 -2.28
C CYS A 101 -7.58 8.35 -1.58
N VAL A 102 -7.62 8.94 -0.37
CA VAL A 102 -6.41 9.32 0.37
C VAL A 102 -5.53 8.12 0.66
N ASN A 103 -6.10 7.00 1.10
CA ASN A 103 -5.34 5.78 1.36
C ASN A 103 -4.73 5.20 0.07
N GLN A 104 -5.43 5.28 -1.06
CA GLN A 104 -4.90 4.88 -2.34
C GLN A 104 -3.71 5.76 -2.74
N GLN A 105 -3.82 7.08 -2.61
CA GLN A 105 -2.74 8.02 -2.95
C GLN A 105 -1.52 7.82 -2.06
N LEU A 106 -1.71 7.70 -0.74
CA LEU A 106 -0.61 7.45 0.21
C LEU A 106 0.21 6.20 -0.13
N ARG A 107 -0.43 5.11 -0.54
CA ARG A 107 0.29 3.88 -0.97
C ARG A 107 1.17 4.06 -2.20
N ASN A 108 0.89 5.07 -3.03
CA ASN A 108 1.67 5.39 -4.22
C ASN A 108 2.71 6.49 -3.96
N LEU A 109 2.48 7.37 -2.99
CA LEU A 109 3.36 8.49 -2.66
C LEU A 109 4.43 8.13 -1.62
N ASP A 110 4.11 7.28 -0.64
CA ASP A 110 5.05 6.86 0.42
C ASP A 110 5.99 5.75 -0.07
N CYS A 111 7.25 6.15 -0.29
CA CYS A 111 8.33 5.25 -0.71
C CYS A 111 9.32 4.94 0.41
N ALA A 112 9.09 5.41 1.64
CA ALA A 112 10.03 5.24 2.75
C ALA A 112 10.19 3.77 3.15
N SER A 113 9.15 2.95 2.98
CA SER A 113 9.12 1.52 3.33
C SER A 113 9.07 0.58 2.12
N ALA A 114 9.21 1.11 0.89
CA ALA A 114 9.06 0.31 -0.32
C ALA A 114 10.25 -0.62 -0.54
N GLY A 115 10.00 -1.93 -0.66
CA GLY A 115 11.04 -2.93 -0.96
C GLY A 115 11.73 -2.74 -2.31
N ASN A 116 11.10 -2.02 -3.25
CA ASN A 116 11.72 -1.54 -4.47
C ASN A 116 11.47 -0.02 -4.59
N ARG A 117 12.50 0.77 -4.26
CA ARG A 117 12.40 2.23 -4.25
C ARG A 117 12.18 2.81 -5.64
N GLN A 118 12.86 2.29 -6.66
CA GLN A 118 12.72 2.77 -8.05
C GLN A 118 11.29 2.57 -8.57
N GLN A 119 10.71 1.40 -8.34
CA GLN A 119 9.32 1.12 -8.70
C GLN A 119 8.35 2.03 -7.95
N CYS A 120 8.63 2.32 -6.67
CA CYS A 120 7.80 3.24 -5.91
C CYS A 120 7.86 4.67 -6.47
N GLU A 121 9.05 5.18 -6.82
CA GLU A 121 9.17 6.52 -7.42
C GLU A 121 8.40 6.62 -8.76
N MET A 122 8.37 5.56 -9.56
CA MET A 122 7.52 5.52 -10.77
C MET A 122 6.02 5.61 -10.43
N ARG A 123 5.57 4.87 -9.40
CA ARG A 123 4.18 4.99 -8.91
C ARG A 123 3.88 6.38 -8.35
N LYS A 124 4.85 7.02 -7.68
CA LYS A 124 4.73 8.37 -7.13
C LYS A 124 4.56 9.40 -8.25
N GLN A 125 5.35 9.28 -9.33
CA GLN A 125 5.18 10.11 -10.52
C GLN A 125 3.82 9.90 -11.19
N ALA A 126 3.40 8.63 -11.35
CA ALA A 126 2.09 8.31 -11.91
C ALA A 126 0.95 8.88 -11.06
N ALA A 127 1.05 8.80 -9.73
CA ALA A 127 0.06 9.36 -8.83
C ALA A 127 -0.10 10.88 -8.96
N ARG A 128 1.02 11.59 -9.20
CA ARG A 128 1.00 13.03 -9.47
C ARG A 128 0.39 13.37 -10.83
N GLN A 129 0.69 12.59 -11.86
CA GLN A 129 0.12 12.80 -13.21
C GLN A 129 -1.36 12.44 -13.28
N CYS A 130 -1.78 11.41 -12.53
CA CYS A 130 -3.16 10.94 -12.43
C CYS A 130 -3.90 11.55 -11.24
N ALA A 131 -3.50 12.76 -10.84
CA ALA A 131 -4.12 13.56 -9.80
C ALA A 131 -5.63 13.71 -10.02
N GLY A 132 -6.43 13.64 -8.93
CA GLY A 132 -7.90 13.77 -9.00
C GLY A 132 -8.63 12.48 -9.39
N LEU A 133 -7.93 11.47 -9.93
CA LEU A 133 -8.50 10.15 -10.21
C LEU A 133 -8.34 9.21 -9.02
N PHE A 134 -9.26 8.28 -8.86
CA PHE A 134 -9.19 7.21 -7.86
C PHE A 134 -9.89 5.96 -8.37
N GLY A 135 -9.75 4.86 -7.63
CA GLY A 135 -10.38 3.59 -8.01
C GLY A 135 -9.85 3.06 -9.35
N TRP A 136 -10.75 2.84 -10.31
CA TRP A 136 -10.41 2.22 -11.58
C TRP A 136 -9.79 3.21 -12.58
N ASP A 137 -10.30 4.44 -12.64
CA ASP A 137 -9.78 5.50 -13.53
C ASP A 137 -8.32 5.82 -13.21
N PHE A 138 -7.97 5.84 -11.92
CA PHE A 138 -6.58 5.98 -11.49
C PHE A 138 -5.70 4.84 -12.01
N ARG A 139 -6.18 3.59 -11.97
CA ARG A 139 -5.38 2.44 -12.40
C ARG A 139 -5.11 2.50 -13.90
N GLN A 140 -6.12 2.86 -14.68
CA GLN A 140 -5.97 3.00 -16.12
C GLN A 140 -5.01 4.14 -16.48
N CYS A 141 -5.17 5.29 -15.84
CA CYS A 141 -4.24 6.41 -16.01
C CYS A 141 -2.82 6.01 -15.60
N ALA A 142 -2.63 5.44 -14.41
CA ALA A 142 -1.33 5.04 -13.89
C ALA A 142 -0.65 4.03 -14.83
N GLN A 143 -1.41 3.10 -15.40
CA GLN A 143 -0.90 2.12 -16.34
C GLN A 143 -0.48 2.72 -17.68
N ALA A 144 -1.12 3.80 -18.13
CA ALA A 144 -0.75 4.50 -19.34
C ALA A 144 0.50 5.39 -19.17
N VAL A 145 0.71 5.95 -17.97
CA VAL A 145 1.83 6.87 -17.72
C VAL A 145 3.08 6.20 -17.17
N ILE A 146 2.95 5.06 -16.48
CA ILE A 146 4.12 4.31 -16.01
C ILE A 146 4.81 3.68 -17.22
N PRO A 147 6.10 4.00 -17.48
CA PRO A 147 6.84 3.37 -18.56
C PRO A 147 6.85 1.85 -18.39
N GLN A 148 6.64 1.12 -19.49
CA GLN A 148 6.87 -0.31 -19.49
C GLN A 148 8.35 -0.55 -19.20
N LEU A 149 8.63 -1.26 -18.12
CA LEU A 149 9.99 -1.56 -17.69
C LEU A 149 10.67 -2.50 -18.71
N ASP A 150 11.90 -2.24 -19.13
CA ASP A 150 12.62 -3.21 -19.95
C ASP A 150 13.01 -4.44 -19.10
N CYS A 151 12.20 -5.49 -19.19
CA CYS A 151 12.38 -6.72 -18.44
C CYS A 151 13.70 -7.44 -18.78
N SER A 152 14.28 -7.20 -19.97
CA SER A 152 15.50 -7.88 -20.41
C SER A 152 16.71 -7.60 -19.51
N THR A 153 16.70 -6.42 -18.89
CA THR A 153 17.76 -5.94 -17.97
C THR A 153 17.70 -6.59 -16.58
N LEU A 154 16.60 -7.29 -16.24
CA LEU A 154 16.40 -7.90 -14.93
C LEU A 154 17.02 -9.30 -14.82
N ARG A 155 17.24 -9.76 -13.58
CA ARG A 155 17.70 -11.14 -13.29
C ARG A 155 16.64 -12.14 -13.72
N ALA A 156 17.03 -13.38 -14.04
CA ALA A 156 16.15 -14.38 -14.65
C ALA A 156 14.79 -14.58 -13.92
N GLY A 157 14.78 -14.67 -12.59
CA GLY A 157 13.54 -14.80 -11.82
C GLY A 157 12.65 -13.55 -11.85
N GLU A 158 13.25 -12.36 -11.78
CA GLU A 158 12.56 -11.06 -11.84
C GLU A 158 12.06 -10.77 -13.26
N ARG A 159 12.83 -11.16 -14.26
CA ARG A 159 12.50 -11.05 -15.68
C ARG A 159 11.22 -11.81 -16.00
N ARG A 160 11.11 -13.08 -15.61
CA ARG A 160 9.88 -13.86 -15.81
C ARG A 160 8.67 -13.19 -15.17
N GLN A 161 8.80 -12.70 -13.95
CA GLN A 161 7.70 -11.99 -13.27
C GLN A 161 7.32 -10.68 -13.99
N CYS A 162 8.32 -9.93 -14.47
CA CYS A 162 8.13 -8.71 -15.24
C CYS A 162 7.38 -8.98 -16.55
N GLU A 163 7.83 -9.96 -17.34
CA GLU A 163 7.22 -10.36 -18.61
C GLU A 163 5.78 -10.86 -18.43
N LEU A 164 5.53 -11.66 -17.39
CA LEU A 164 4.18 -12.12 -17.02
C LEU A 164 3.25 -10.95 -16.71
N ASN A 165 3.72 -9.97 -15.93
CA ASN A 165 2.94 -8.78 -15.61
C ASN A 165 2.71 -7.89 -16.83
N GLN A 166 3.70 -7.72 -17.71
CA GLN A 166 3.54 -6.97 -18.95
C GLN A 166 2.51 -7.61 -19.87
N THR A 167 2.57 -8.92 -20.04
CA THR A 167 1.59 -9.66 -20.84
C THR A 167 0.19 -9.51 -20.24
N ALA A 168 0.05 -9.63 -18.91
CA ALA A 168 -1.22 -9.42 -18.22
C ALA A 168 -1.78 -8.01 -18.45
N ASN A 169 -0.91 -7.00 -18.41
CA ASN A 169 -1.28 -5.61 -18.67
C ASN A 169 -1.75 -5.40 -20.11
N THR A 170 -1.07 -6.00 -21.08
CA THR A 170 -1.46 -5.94 -22.50
C THR A 170 -2.80 -6.64 -22.75
N VAL A 171 -3.04 -7.80 -22.15
CA VAL A 171 -4.25 -8.61 -22.38
C VAL A 171 -5.47 -8.08 -21.60
N CYS A 172 -5.26 -7.60 -20.37
CA CYS A 172 -6.34 -7.24 -19.47
C CYS A 172 -6.50 -5.72 -19.22
N GLY A 173 -5.56 -4.89 -19.67
CA GLY A 173 -5.51 -3.45 -19.34
C GLY A 173 -6.70 -2.64 -19.87
N ASN A 174 -7.38 -3.11 -20.91
CA ASN A 174 -8.57 -2.44 -21.46
C ASN A 174 -9.89 -2.84 -20.78
N LYS A 175 -9.86 -3.73 -19.78
CA LYS A 175 -11.05 -4.22 -19.06
C LYS A 175 -11.19 -3.54 -17.72
N SER A 176 -12.41 -3.28 -17.26
CA SER A 176 -12.66 -2.64 -15.97
C SER A 176 -13.33 -3.52 -14.93
N GLY A 177 -13.26 -3.10 -13.66
CA GLY A 177 -13.98 -3.72 -12.55
C GLY A 177 -13.75 -5.23 -12.42
N GLU A 178 -14.85 -5.98 -12.34
CA GLU A 178 -14.84 -7.43 -12.19
C GLU A 178 -14.28 -8.16 -13.42
N GLU A 179 -14.54 -7.66 -14.63
CA GLU A 179 -14.01 -8.26 -15.85
C GLU A 179 -12.49 -8.23 -15.89
N HIS A 180 -11.89 -7.14 -15.43
CA HIS A 180 -10.44 -7.02 -15.27
C HIS A 180 -9.91 -8.10 -14.33
N MET A 181 -10.51 -8.24 -13.15
CA MET A 181 -10.09 -9.23 -12.16
C MET A 181 -10.26 -10.66 -12.66
N ASN A 182 -11.35 -10.94 -13.39
CA ASN A 182 -11.59 -12.24 -14.01
C ASN A 182 -10.63 -12.53 -15.16
N CYS A 183 -10.20 -11.51 -15.91
CA CYS A 183 -9.16 -11.63 -16.92
C CYS A 183 -7.80 -11.94 -16.28
N LEU A 184 -7.38 -11.16 -15.29
CA LEU A 184 -6.11 -11.38 -14.58
C LEU A 184 -6.08 -12.78 -13.96
N ARG A 185 -7.16 -13.19 -13.28
CA ARG A 185 -7.25 -14.54 -12.68
C ARG A 185 -7.01 -15.62 -13.74
N ARG A 186 -7.73 -15.56 -14.86
CA ARG A 186 -7.57 -16.54 -15.96
C ARG A 186 -6.16 -16.50 -16.55
N HIS A 187 -5.62 -15.31 -16.82
CA HIS A 187 -4.29 -15.14 -17.38
C HIS A 187 -3.20 -15.76 -16.49
N PHE A 188 -3.24 -15.53 -15.17
CA PHE A 188 -2.25 -16.10 -14.26
C PHE A 188 -2.50 -17.57 -13.94
N SER A 189 -3.73 -18.08 -14.10
CA SER A 189 -4.02 -19.52 -13.95
C SER A 189 -3.54 -20.37 -15.13
N SER A 190 -3.27 -19.76 -16.29
CA SER A 190 -2.85 -20.47 -17.51
C SER A 190 -1.34 -20.43 -17.78
N GLN A 191 -0.53 -19.91 -16.84
CA GLN A 191 0.92 -19.67 -17.00
C GLN A 191 1.77 -20.65 -16.19
#